data_AF-A0A7G2TMV9-F1
#
_entry.id   AF-A0A7G2TMV9-F1
#
_cell.length_a   1.000
_cell.length_b   1.000
_cell.length_c   1.000
_cell.angle_alpha   90.00
_cell.angle_beta   90.00
_cell.angle_gamma   90.00
#
_symmetry.space_group_name_H-M   'P 1'
#
loop_
_entity.id
_entity.type
_entity.pdbx_description
1 polymer ?
#
loop_
_entity_poly.entity_id
_entity_poly.type
_entity_poly.pdbx_seq_one_letter_code
_entity_poly.pdbx_strand_id
1 'polypeptide(L)'
;MSETIAPPHSATSTGTLEVTDRSRLRRSHPRGHFDRVTIDAILDAQPLCHVGYSIDGAPYVTPTLQWREGDHVYWHGSSASRALKASKGAQVCLTVSILDGFVLARSGFHHSVNSRSVMLFGEAFRVEDPEEKLLKLTRFVDGLFPGRYGSLRPDHAQDLKATTVLGLKIEEGAAKVRTGGPSDEDEDYALPIWAGEIPVRTVVGEPIPDPRNLEGVEMPDHVRNFRMK
;
A
#
# COMPACT_ATOMS: atom_id res chain seq x y z
N MET A 1 -8.88 33.59 -2.66
CA MET A 1 -10.06 32.71 -2.56
C MET A 1 -9.51 31.29 -2.58
N SER A 2 -9.49 30.63 -1.41
CA SER A 2 -8.86 29.33 -1.25
C SER A 2 -9.87 28.26 -1.67
N GLU A 3 -9.74 27.75 -2.90
CA GLU A 3 -10.46 26.53 -3.27
C GLU A 3 -9.97 25.41 -2.34
N THR A 4 -10.91 24.87 -1.57
CA THR A 4 -10.67 23.71 -0.72
C THR A 4 -10.45 22.54 -1.65
N ILE A 5 -9.21 22.03 -1.73
CA ILE A 5 -8.91 20.76 -2.39
C ILE A 5 -9.69 19.70 -1.61
N ALA A 6 -10.80 19.23 -2.18
CA ALA A 6 -11.60 18.15 -1.61
C ALA A 6 -10.69 16.93 -1.34
N PRO A 7 -10.95 16.16 -0.26
CA PRO A 7 -10.16 14.97 0.02
C PRO A 7 -10.20 14.05 -1.21
N PRO A 8 -9.07 13.43 -1.61
CA PRO A 8 -9.05 12.55 -2.77
C PRO A 8 -9.76 11.25 -2.39
N HIS A 9 -11.09 11.26 -2.48
CA HIS A 9 -11.86 10.04 -2.63
C HIS A 9 -11.83 9.73 -4.11
N SER A 10 -10.80 9.02 -4.56
CA SER A 10 -10.88 8.35 -5.84
C SER A 10 -12.06 7.39 -5.79
N ALA A 11 -13.12 7.72 -6.55
CA ALA A 11 -14.30 6.89 -6.67
C ALA A 11 -13.88 5.43 -6.85
N THR A 12 -14.38 4.55 -6.00
CA THR A 12 -14.08 3.13 -6.06
C THR A 12 -14.57 2.60 -7.39
N SER A 13 -13.67 2.03 -8.19
CA SER A 13 -14.05 1.38 -9.44
C SER A 13 -14.88 0.13 -9.10
N THR A 14 -15.92 -0.14 -9.87
CA THR A 14 -16.82 -1.30 -9.68
C THR A 14 -16.44 -2.50 -10.56
N GLY A 15 -15.34 -2.41 -11.30
CA GLY A 15 -14.86 -3.47 -12.19
C GLY A 15 -14.15 -4.62 -11.49
N THR A 16 -13.76 -5.61 -12.27
CA THR A 16 -12.86 -6.70 -11.87
C THR A 16 -11.57 -6.62 -12.68
N LEU A 17 -10.45 -7.01 -12.09
CA LEU A 17 -9.18 -7.13 -12.78
C LEU A 17 -9.19 -8.24 -13.83
N GLU A 18 -8.30 -8.11 -14.80
CA GLU A 18 -8.01 -9.16 -15.76
C GLU A 18 -7.37 -10.37 -15.06
N VAL A 19 -7.97 -11.55 -15.28
CA VAL A 19 -7.46 -12.82 -14.77
C VAL A 19 -6.66 -13.51 -15.86
N THR A 20 -5.35 -13.32 -15.81
CA THR A 20 -4.38 -13.96 -16.71
C THR A 20 -3.85 -15.25 -16.08
N ASP A 21 -3.06 -16.03 -16.83
CA ASP A 21 -2.37 -17.18 -16.26
C ASP A 21 -1.37 -16.81 -15.16
N ARG A 22 -0.87 -15.56 -15.19
CA ARG A 22 0.03 -14.99 -14.18
C ARG A 22 -0.72 -14.57 -12.91
N SER A 23 -1.91 -13.97 -13.04
CA SER A 23 -2.69 -13.46 -11.88
C SER A 23 -3.67 -14.49 -11.30
N ARG A 24 -3.99 -15.57 -12.02
CA ARG A 24 -4.91 -16.62 -11.54
C ARG A 24 -4.38 -17.32 -10.30
N LEU A 25 -5.15 -17.26 -9.21
CA LEU A 25 -4.83 -17.98 -7.98
C LEU A 25 -5.07 -19.48 -8.14
N ARG A 26 -4.05 -20.29 -7.82
CA ARG A 26 -4.12 -21.76 -7.85
C ARG A 26 -4.41 -22.36 -6.47
N ARG A 27 -3.65 -21.96 -5.45
CA ARG A 27 -3.81 -22.46 -4.07
C ARG A 27 -4.72 -21.57 -3.24
N SER A 28 -5.68 -22.17 -2.54
CA SER A 28 -6.68 -21.47 -1.71
C SER A 28 -7.40 -20.37 -2.50
N HIS A 29 -7.75 -20.65 -3.76
CA HIS A 29 -8.45 -19.73 -4.65
C HIS A 29 -9.82 -19.24 -4.13
N PRO A 30 -10.57 -19.94 -3.23
CA PRO A 30 -11.78 -19.36 -2.64
C PRO A 30 -11.53 -18.13 -1.77
N ARG A 31 -10.28 -17.88 -1.37
CA ARG A 31 -9.83 -16.66 -0.67
C ARG A 31 -9.46 -15.53 -1.63
N GLY A 32 -9.61 -15.76 -2.93
CA GLY A 32 -9.21 -14.89 -4.01
C GLY A 32 -10.25 -13.84 -4.34
N HIS A 33 -9.79 -12.62 -4.54
CA HIS A 33 -10.61 -11.49 -4.94
C HIS A 33 -9.98 -10.80 -6.14
N PHE A 34 -10.81 -10.47 -7.12
CA PHE A 34 -10.42 -9.76 -8.34
C PHE A 34 -11.22 -8.46 -8.51
N ASP A 35 -12.23 -8.22 -7.69
CA ASP A 35 -13.02 -7.01 -7.71
C ASP A 35 -12.21 -5.81 -7.19
N ARG A 36 -12.41 -4.67 -7.84
CA ARG A 36 -11.75 -3.40 -7.51
C ARG A 36 -12.12 -2.90 -6.13
N VAL A 37 -13.32 -3.21 -5.62
CA VAL A 37 -13.73 -2.82 -4.26
C VAL A 37 -12.79 -3.40 -3.21
N THR A 38 -12.53 -4.71 -3.25
CA THR A 38 -11.62 -5.38 -2.31
C THR A 38 -10.17 -4.92 -2.49
N ILE A 39 -9.72 -4.80 -3.74
CA ILE A 39 -8.35 -4.41 -4.07
C ILE A 39 -8.05 -2.97 -3.62
N ASP A 40 -8.93 -2.03 -3.97
CA ASP A 40 -8.80 -0.63 -3.60
C ASP A 40 -8.83 -0.46 -2.08
N ALA A 41 -9.68 -1.21 -1.37
CA ALA A 41 -9.73 -1.18 0.10
C ALA A 41 -8.42 -1.66 0.76
N ILE A 42 -7.72 -2.63 0.18
CA ILE A 42 -6.42 -3.09 0.70
C ILE A 42 -5.33 -2.06 0.43
N LEU A 43 -5.31 -1.47 -0.78
CA LEU A 43 -4.36 -0.41 -1.14
C LEU A 43 -4.56 0.82 -0.25
N ASP A 44 -5.80 1.21 0.03
CA ASP A 44 -6.10 2.41 0.81
C ASP A 44 -5.77 2.25 2.30
N ALA A 45 -5.82 1.01 2.83
CA ALA A 45 -5.56 0.71 4.25
C ALA A 45 -4.07 0.57 4.60
N GLN A 46 -3.18 0.50 3.61
CA GLN A 46 -1.75 0.26 3.85
C GLN A 46 -0.87 1.05 2.87
N PRO A 47 -0.29 2.17 3.30
CA PRO A 47 0.56 2.99 2.45
C PRO A 47 1.93 2.34 2.19
N LEU A 48 2.39 1.37 2.99
CA LEU A 48 3.64 0.65 2.71
C LEU A 48 3.41 -0.47 1.69
N CYS A 49 4.19 -0.49 0.62
CA CYS A 49 4.21 -1.58 -0.35
C CYS A 49 5.62 -2.13 -0.55
N HIS A 50 5.69 -3.23 -1.29
CA HIS A 50 6.91 -3.83 -1.78
C HIS A 50 6.83 -3.94 -3.30
N VAL A 51 7.77 -3.33 -4.01
CA VAL A 51 7.82 -3.42 -5.46
C VAL A 51 8.94 -4.34 -5.90
N GLY A 52 8.56 -5.40 -6.60
CA GLY A 52 9.43 -6.35 -7.26
C GLY A 52 9.89 -5.85 -8.62
N TYR A 53 11.19 -5.87 -8.86
CA TYR A 53 11.85 -5.51 -10.12
C TYR A 53 12.79 -6.63 -10.57
N SER A 54 13.02 -6.72 -11.88
CA SER A 54 14.18 -7.43 -12.44
C SER A 54 15.23 -6.41 -12.84
N ILE A 55 16.43 -6.50 -12.27
CA ILE A 55 17.56 -5.64 -12.59
C ILE A 55 18.72 -6.56 -12.97
N ASP A 56 19.18 -6.47 -14.22
CA ASP A 56 20.23 -7.33 -14.77
C ASP A 56 19.93 -8.84 -14.59
N GLY A 57 18.66 -9.22 -14.72
CA GLY A 57 18.18 -10.60 -14.56
C GLY A 57 18.02 -11.07 -13.11
N ALA A 58 18.39 -10.26 -12.11
CA ALA A 58 18.22 -10.60 -10.70
C ALA A 58 16.96 -9.96 -10.10
N PRO A 59 16.26 -10.67 -9.19
CA PRO A 59 15.07 -10.14 -8.53
C PRO A 59 15.45 -9.19 -7.39
N TYR A 60 14.81 -8.03 -7.35
CA TYR A 60 14.90 -7.06 -6.25
C TYR A 60 13.52 -6.76 -5.72
N VAL A 61 13.40 -6.57 -4.40
CA VAL A 61 12.16 -6.15 -3.74
C VAL A 61 12.45 -4.91 -2.92
N THR A 62 11.84 -3.79 -3.30
CA THR A 62 12.07 -2.50 -2.64
C THR A 62 10.85 -2.11 -1.82
N PRO A 63 10.98 -1.94 -0.49
CA PRO A 63 9.92 -1.34 0.30
C PRO A 63 9.81 0.17 0.00
N THR A 64 8.61 0.67 -0.22
CA THR A 64 8.35 2.10 -0.46
C THR A 64 6.92 2.47 -0.07
N LEU A 65 6.62 3.76 -0.01
CA LEU A 65 5.25 4.25 0.15
C LEU A 65 4.53 4.27 -1.19
N GLN A 66 3.25 3.89 -1.17
CA GLN A 66 2.33 3.96 -2.28
C GLN A 66 1.11 4.80 -1.93
N TRP A 67 0.47 5.32 -2.97
CA TRP A 67 -0.87 5.88 -2.87
C TRP A 67 -1.66 5.57 -4.14
N ARG A 68 -2.98 5.45 -4.00
CA ARG A 68 -3.89 5.19 -5.10
C ARG A 68 -4.55 6.48 -5.57
N GLU A 69 -4.70 6.64 -6.88
CA GLU A 69 -5.59 7.65 -7.47
C GLU A 69 -6.35 7.03 -8.64
N GLY A 70 -7.65 6.78 -8.43
CA GLY A 70 -8.55 6.19 -9.42
C GLY A 70 -8.10 4.77 -9.76
N ASP A 71 -7.75 4.56 -11.02
CA ASP A 71 -7.31 3.28 -11.57
C ASP A 71 -5.80 3.09 -11.57
N HIS A 72 -5.06 3.92 -10.82
CA HIS A 72 -3.60 3.85 -10.75
C HIS A 72 -3.12 3.80 -9.30
N VAL A 73 -2.04 3.05 -9.10
CA VAL A 73 -1.22 3.10 -7.90
C VAL A 73 0.09 3.78 -8.26
N TYR A 74 0.56 4.67 -7.39
CA TYR A 74 1.77 5.44 -7.58
C TYR A 74 2.74 5.21 -6.41
N TRP A 75 4.02 5.38 -6.70
CA TRP A 75 5.07 5.43 -5.70
C TRP A 75 6.15 6.40 -6.18
N HIS A 76 7.01 6.86 -5.26
CA HIS A 76 8.10 7.77 -5.60
C HIS A 76 9.44 7.24 -5.08
N GLY A 77 10.51 7.85 -5.56
CA GLY A 77 11.86 7.59 -5.08
C GLY A 77 12.89 8.52 -5.71
N SER A 78 14.15 8.36 -5.29
CA SER A 78 15.25 9.15 -5.84
C SER A 78 15.41 8.93 -7.34
N SER A 79 15.60 10.02 -8.09
CA SER A 79 15.94 9.96 -9.52
C SER A 79 17.29 9.29 -9.79
N ALA A 80 18.15 9.14 -8.78
CA ALA A 80 19.41 8.41 -8.86
C ALA A 80 19.25 6.89 -8.63
N SER A 81 18.08 6.42 -8.18
CA SER A 81 17.86 5.01 -7.83
C SER A 81 18.06 4.08 -9.04
N ARG A 82 18.88 3.05 -8.86
CA ARG A 82 19.08 1.99 -9.87
C ARG A 82 17.77 1.29 -10.21
N ALA A 83 16.95 1.01 -9.21
CA ALA A 83 15.64 0.38 -9.40
C ALA A 83 14.70 1.26 -10.24
N LEU A 84 14.65 2.57 -9.98
CA LEU A 84 13.76 3.48 -10.73
C LEU A 84 14.28 3.78 -12.15
N LYS A 85 15.60 3.71 -12.37
CA LYS A 85 16.18 3.80 -13.72
C LYS A 85 15.90 2.55 -14.54
N ALA A 86 16.01 1.38 -13.92
CA ALA A 86 15.71 0.10 -14.54
C ALA A 86 14.21 -0.13 -14.75
N SER A 87 13.33 0.59 -14.04
CA SER A 87 11.88 0.37 -14.09
C SER A 87 11.16 1.08 -15.23
N LYS A 88 11.83 1.89 -16.06
CA LYS A 88 11.18 2.58 -17.19
C LYS A 88 10.73 1.54 -18.22
N GLY A 89 9.42 1.39 -18.38
CA GLY A 89 8.86 0.39 -19.26
C GLY A 89 9.16 -1.05 -18.83
N ALA A 90 9.47 -1.25 -17.54
CA ALA A 90 9.74 -2.55 -17.00
C ALA A 90 8.48 -3.18 -16.42
N GLN A 91 8.39 -4.49 -16.55
CA GLN A 91 7.43 -5.28 -15.79
C GLN A 91 7.78 -5.23 -14.31
N VAL A 92 6.79 -4.86 -13.50
CA VAL A 92 6.91 -4.81 -12.04
C VAL A 92 5.83 -5.67 -11.40
N CYS A 93 6.07 -6.01 -10.13
CA CYS A 93 5.04 -6.56 -9.25
C CYS A 93 4.94 -5.67 -8.01
N LEU A 94 3.83 -4.96 -7.84
CA LEU A 94 3.57 -4.20 -6.61
C LEU A 94 2.75 -5.05 -5.66
N THR A 95 3.26 -5.25 -4.45
CA THR A 95 2.60 -6.04 -3.39
C THR A 95 2.31 -5.18 -2.18
N VAL A 96 1.06 -5.23 -1.70
CA VAL A 96 0.65 -4.70 -0.39
C VAL A 96 0.14 -5.85 0.45
N SER A 97 0.53 -5.90 1.73
CA SER A 97 0.15 -6.97 2.66
C SER A 97 -0.08 -6.41 4.06
N ILE A 98 -1.13 -6.90 4.72
CA ILE A 98 -1.54 -6.52 6.08
C ILE A 98 -1.72 -7.81 6.89
N LEU A 99 -1.03 -7.91 8.03
CA LEU A 99 -1.20 -8.98 9.00
C LEU A 99 -2.31 -8.59 9.99
N ASP A 100 -3.40 -9.34 9.98
CA ASP A 100 -4.58 -9.08 10.82
C ASP A 100 -4.66 -10.04 12.03
N GLY A 101 -3.90 -11.14 12.04
CA GLY A 101 -3.82 -12.02 13.21
C GLY A 101 -3.06 -13.33 12.98
N PHE A 102 -2.66 -13.97 14.07
CA PHE A 102 -2.16 -15.35 14.05
C PHE A 102 -3.31 -16.32 14.29
N VAL A 103 -3.30 -17.45 13.57
CA VAL A 103 -4.27 -18.53 13.77
C VAL A 103 -3.57 -19.76 14.31
N LEU A 104 -3.97 -20.13 15.51
CA LEU A 104 -3.42 -21.20 16.31
C LEU A 104 -4.38 -22.39 16.21
N ALA A 105 -3.97 -23.40 15.47
CA ALA A 105 -4.72 -24.65 15.29
C ALA A 105 -4.22 -25.70 16.28
N ARG A 106 -4.91 -26.85 16.34
CA ARG A 106 -4.52 -27.97 17.22
C ARG A 106 -3.39 -28.80 16.64
N SER A 107 -3.29 -28.83 15.30
CA SER A 107 -2.19 -29.43 14.57
C SER A 107 -1.24 -28.37 14.02
N GLY A 108 0.07 -28.68 14.07
CA GLY A 108 1.12 -27.81 13.55
C GLY A 108 0.95 -27.46 12.06
N PHE A 109 0.27 -28.32 11.30
CA PHE A 109 0.00 -28.12 9.87
C PHE A 109 -1.07 -27.06 9.60
N HIS A 110 -2.05 -26.90 10.50
CA HIS A 110 -3.20 -26.02 10.29
C HIS A 110 -2.98 -24.60 10.85
N HIS A 111 -1.80 -24.32 11.44
CA HIS A 111 -1.40 -22.95 11.79
C HIS A 111 -1.41 -22.04 10.57
N SER A 112 -1.84 -20.79 10.77
CA SER A 112 -1.93 -19.81 9.69
C SER A 112 -1.91 -18.38 10.20
N VAL A 113 -2.20 -17.43 9.30
CA VAL A 113 -2.39 -16.01 9.63
C VAL A 113 -3.68 -15.50 8.99
N ASN A 114 -4.41 -14.64 9.69
CA ASN A 114 -5.39 -13.77 9.05
C ASN A 114 -4.63 -12.61 8.42
N SER A 115 -4.96 -12.32 7.17
CA SER A 115 -4.22 -11.33 6.39
C SER A 115 -5.02 -10.88 5.19
N ARG A 116 -4.74 -9.67 4.74
CA ARG A 116 -5.17 -9.12 3.46
C ARG A 116 -3.94 -8.81 2.62
N SER A 117 -3.93 -9.20 1.37
CA SER A 117 -2.84 -8.86 0.45
C SER A 117 -3.35 -8.62 -0.96
N VAL A 118 -2.67 -7.76 -1.70
CA VAL A 118 -2.86 -7.59 -3.14
C VAL A 118 -1.52 -7.63 -3.85
N MET A 119 -1.48 -8.31 -4.99
CA MET A 119 -0.38 -8.26 -5.95
C MET A 119 -0.91 -7.69 -7.27
N LEU A 120 -0.26 -6.64 -7.77
CA LEU A 120 -0.54 -6.01 -9.05
C LEU A 120 0.65 -6.21 -9.99
N PHE A 121 0.36 -6.55 -11.25
CA PHE A 121 1.35 -6.76 -12.29
C PHE A 121 1.15 -5.77 -13.42
N GLY A 122 2.24 -5.38 -14.07
CA GLY A 122 2.17 -4.61 -15.31
C GLY A 122 3.43 -3.81 -15.55
N GLU A 123 3.36 -2.94 -16.55
CA GLU A 123 4.46 -2.05 -16.93
C GLU A 123 4.38 -0.74 -16.13
N ALA A 124 5.43 -0.42 -15.39
CA ALA A 124 5.51 0.85 -14.68
C ALA A 124 5.80 2.01 -15.65
N PHE A 125 5.04 3.09 -15.54
CA PHE A 125 5.27 4.33 -16.30
C PHE A 125 5.76 5.45 -15.39
N ARG A 126 6.42 6.45 -15.98
CA ARG A 126 6.93 7.63 -15.28
C ARG A 126 6.01 8.81 -15.49
N VAL A 127 5.75 9.57 -14.43
CA VAL A 127 5.11 10.89 -14.52
C VAL A 127 6.17 11.89 -14.95
N GLU A 128 6.21 12.21 -16.24
CA GLU A 128 7.24 13.06 -16.85
C GLU A 128 6.89 14.55 -16.71
N ASP A 129 5.61 14.92 -16.87
CA ASP A 129 5.17 16.30 -16.78
C ASP A 129 5.44 16.88 -15.37
N PRO A 130 6.16 18.01 -15.26
CA PRO A 130 6.51 18.59 -13.97
C PRO A 130 5.30 19.02 -13.12
N GLU A 131 4.24 19.56 -13.74
CA GLU A 131 3.05 20.03 -13.03
C GLU A 131 2.23 18.84 -12.53
N GLU A 132 2.07 17.80 -13.36
CA GLU A 132 1.44 16.56 -12.95
C GLU A 132 2.25 15.90 -11.83
N LYS A 133 3.58 15.83 -11.94
CA LYS A 133 4.43 15.25 -10.89
C LYS A 133 4.27 15.98 -9.56
N LEU A 134 4.26 17.31 -9.59
CA LEU A 134 4.01 18.13 -8.41
C LEU A 134 2.64 17.80 -7.81
N LEU A 135 1.59 17.78 -8.63
CA LEU A 135 0.24 17.43 -8.20
C LEU A 135 0.17 16.03 -7.56
N LYS A 136 0.85 15.04 -8.13
CA LYS A 136 0.91 13.67 -7.59
C LYS A 136 1.63 13.64 -6.24
N LEU A 137 2.72 14.38 -6.07
CA LEU A 137 3.43 14.49 -4.79
C LEU A 137 2.62 15.25 -3.74
N THR A 138 1.90 16.31 -4.12
CA THR A 138 0.93 16.99 -3.24
C THR A 138 -0.13 16.01 -2.76
N ARG A 139 -0.74 15.25 -3.68
CA ARG A 139 -1.78 14.24 -3.34
C ARG A 139 -1.25 13.11 -2.48
N PHE A 140 -0.01 12.67 -2.70
CA PHE A 140 0.65 11.72 -1.82
C PHE A 140 0.74 12.24 -0.38
N VAL A 141 1.28 13.45 -0.20
CA VAL A 141 1.47 14.04 1.13
C VAL A 141 0.13 14.29 1.81
N ASP A 142 -0.83 14.93 1.15
CA ASP A 142 -2.15 15.23 1.73
C ASP A 142 -3.04 13.99 1.85
N GLY A 143 -2.82 12.98 1.02
CA GLY A 143 -3.50 11.68 1.11
C GLY A 143 -3.12 10.93 2.38
N LEU A 144 -1.82 10.98 2.75
CA LEU A 144 -1.32 10.43 4.01
C LEU A 144 -1.59 11.36 5.19
N PHE A 145 -1.39 12.66 5.04
CA PHE A 145 -1.45 13.65 6.10
C PHE A 145 -2.36 14.80 5.66
N PRO A 146 -3.69 14.69 5.81
CA PRO A 146 -4.64 15.68 5.30
C PRO A 146 -4.31 17.11 5.77
N GLY A 147 -4.13 18.03 4.82
CA GLY A 147 -3.81 19.43 5.09
C GLY A 147 -2.34 19.70 5.43
N ARG A 148 -1.47 18.70 5.31
CA ARG A 148 -0.04 18.85 5.59
C ARG A 148 0.66 19.67 4.54
N TYR A 149 0.41 19.41 3.25
CA TYR A 149 1.22 19.97 2.16
C TYR A 149 1.20 21.50 2.16
N GLY A 150 0.02 22.09 2.30
CA GLY A 150 -0.15 23.56 2.36
C GLY A 150 0.51 24.24 3.56
N SER A 151 0.90 23.47 4.60
CA SER A 151 1.62 23.99 5.77
C SER A 151 3.14 23.93 5.65
N LEU A 152 3.65 23.29 4.59
CA LEU A 152 5.09 23.14 4.35
C LEU A 152 5.68 24.38 3.68
N ARG A 153 7.01 24.47 3.69
CA ARG A 153 7.73 25.44 2.86
C ARG A 153 7.40 25.21 1.37
N PRO A 154 7.52 26.24 0.51
CA PRO A 154 7.46 26.04 -0.93
C PRO A 154 8.47 25.00 -1.43
N ASP A 155 8.09 24.28 -2.48
CA ASP A 155 8.97 23.30 -3.13
C ASP A 155 10.17 23.99 -3.78
N HIS A 156 11.37 23.43 -3.59
CA HIS A 156 12.51 23.83 -4.40
C HIS A 156 12.51 23.04 -5.70
N ALA A 157 12.83 23.69 -6.82
CA ALA A 157 12.95 23.03 -8.11
C ALA A 157 13.90 21.81 -8.07
N GLN A 158 14.90 21.85 -7.18
CA GLN A 158 15.82 20.75 -6.95
C GLN A 158 15.16 19.53 -6.29
N ASP A 159 14.20 19.72 -5.39
CA ASP A 159 13.45 18.62 -4.73
C ASP A 159 12.66 17.83 -5.77
N LEU A 160 11.96 18.54 -6.66
CA LEU A 160 11.22 17.94 -7.78
C LEU A 160 12.14 17.25 -8.78
N LYS A 161 13.30 17.84 -9.09
CA LYS A 161 14.30 17.23 -9.99
C LYS A 161 14.94 15.98 -9.40
N ALA A 162 15.13 15.95 -8.08
CA ALA A 162 15.68 14.79 -7.36
C ALA A 162 14.66 13.65 -7.19
N THR A 163 13.39 13.88 -7.50
CA THR A 163 12.29 12.94 -7.29
C THR A 163 11.76 12.37 -8.59
N THR A 164 11.64 11.05 -8.66
CA THR A 164 10.90 10.36 -9.72
C THR A 164 9.61 9.80 -9.13
N VAL A 165 8.50 10.00 -9.84
CA VAL A 165 7.20 9.39 -9.55
C VAL A 165 6.91 8.36 -10.63
N LEU A 166 6.55 7.16 -10.20
CA LEU A 166 6.14 6.06 -11.06
C LEU A 166 4.68 5.71 -10.79
N GLY A 167 4.00 5.22 -11.81
CA GLY A 167 2.63 4.73 -11.74
C GLY A 167 2.50 3.35 -12.34
N LEU A 168 1.50 2.62 -11.88
CA LEU A 168 1.06 1.34 -12.42
C LEU A 168 -0.46 1.35 -12.52
N LYS A 169 -1.00 0.94 -13.67
CA LYS A 169 -2.45 0.81 -13.85
C LYS A 169 -2.95 -0.44 -13.13
N ILE A 170 -4.07 -0.30 -12.42
CA ILE A 170 -4.68 -1.36 -11.62
C ILE A 170 -5.59 -2.19 -12.53
N GLU A 171 -4.96 -3.02 -13.37
CA GLU A 171 -5.62 -3.83 -14.41
C GLU A 171 -5.42 -5.32 -14.24
N GLU A 172 -4.20 -5.76 -13.90
CA GLU A 172 -3.88 -7.17 -13.74
C GLU A 172 -3.36 -7.43 -12.32
N GLY A 173 -3.95 -8.41 -11.64
CA GLY A 173 -3.57 -8.73 -10.28
C GLY A 173 -4.60 -9.59 -9.56
N ALA A 174 -4.33 -9.84 -8.29
CA ALA A 174 -5.26 -10.54 -7.40
C ALA A 174 -5.07 -10.08 -5.97
N ALA A 175 -6.18 -9.98 -5.24
CA ALA A 175 -6.20 -9.91 -3.81
C ALA A 175 -6.42 -11.29 -3.20
N LYS A 176 -5.90 -11.49 -1.99
CA LYS A 176 -6.13 -12.68 -1.17
C LYS A 176 -6.44 -12.27 0.25
N VAL A 177 -7.55 -12.77 0.78
CA VAL A 177 -8.05 -12.42 2.12
C VAL A 177 -8.28 -13.67 2.94
N ARG A 178 -7.79 -13.69 4.17
CA ARG A 178 -8.09 -14.73 5.15
C ARG A 178 -8.54 -14.09 6.45
N THR A 179 -9.68 -14.55 6.95
CA THR A 179 -10.27 -14.19 8.24
C THR A 179 -10.76 -15.45 8.96
N GLY A 180 -10.96 -15.36 10.28
CA GLY A 180 -11.57 -16.42 11.09
C GLY A 180 -10.59 -17.46 11.62
N GLY A 181 -11.18 -18.44 12.30
CA GLY A 181 -10.46 -19.39 13.15
C GLY A 181 -9.67 -20.47 12.42
N PRO A 182 -9.04 -21.40 13.18
CA PRO A 182 -8.40 -22.58 12.64
C PRO A 182 -9.43 -23.50 11.97
N SER A 183 -8.98 -24.30 11.02
CA SER A 183 -9.75 -25.34 10.35
C SER A 183 -9.00 -26.65 10.57
N ASP A 184 -9.16 -27.22 11.76
CA ASP A 184 -8.59 -28.52 12.15
C ASP A 184 -9.39 -29.67 11.51
N GLU A 185 -8.80 -30.88 11.50
CA GLU A 185 -9.50 -32.12 11.17
C GLU A 185 -10.47 -32.51 12.30
N ASP A 186 -11.55 -33.23 11.99
CA ASP A 186 -12.60 -33.55 12.96
C ASP A 186 -12.08 -34.29 14.21
N GLU A 187 -11.09 -35.17 14.04
CA GLU A 187 -10.46 -35.94 15.12
C GLU A 187 -9.68 -35.05 16.10
N ASP A 188 -9.09 -33.95 15.61
CA ASP A 188 -8.27 -33.05 16.42
C ASP A 188 -9.12 -32.27 17.44
N TYR A 189 -10.41 -32.05 17.18
CA TYR A 189 -11.29 -31.32 18.12
C TYR A 189 -11.51 -32.03 19.46
N ALA A 190 -11.27 -33.35 19.52
CA ALA A 190 -11.31 -34.11 20.77
C ALA A 190 -10.04 -33.96 21.62
N LEU A 191 -8.95 -33.43 21.05
CA LEU A 191 -7.69 -33.26 21.75
C LEU A 191 -7.78 -32.07 22.74
N PRO A 192 -7.18 -32.18 23.94
CA PRO A 192 -7.18 -31.10 24.95
C PRO A 192 -6.15 -30.02 24.62
N ILE A 193 -6.16 -29.51 23.38
CA ILE A 193 -5.25 -28.50 22.85
C ILE A 193 -6.04 -27.22 22.61
N TRP A 194 -5.55 -26.10 23.14
CA TRP A 194 -6.15 -24.80 22.90
C TRP A 194 -5.92 -24.36 21.44
N ALA A 195 -6.96 -23.82 20.81
CA ALA A 195 -6.93 -23.30 19.46
C ALA A 195 -7.74 -22.01 19.38
N GLY A 196 -7.33 -21.08 18.52
CA GLY A 196 -7.95 -19.76 18.43
C GLY A 196 -7.17 -18.78 17.58
N GLU A 197 -7.44 -17.50 17.80
CA GLU A 197 -6.84 -16.40 17.05
C GLU A 197 -6.15 -15.41 18.02
N ILE A 198 -4.99 -14.89 17.61
CA ILE A 198 -4.36 -13.73 18.25
C ILE A 198 -4.45 -12.58 17.24
N PRO A 199 -5.40 -11.63 17.41
CA PRO A 199 -5.52 -10.49 16.51
C PRO A 199 -4.28 -9.62 16.52
N VAL A 200 -3.89 -9.13 15.34
CA VAL A 200 -2.80 -8.16 15.15
C VAL A 200 -3.38 -6.90 14.53
N ARG A 201 -2.99 -5.75 15.07
CA ARG A 201 -3.43 -4.44 14.59
C ARG A 201 -2.28 -3.46 14.57
N THR A 202 -2.25 -2.60 13.56
CA THR A 202 -1.39 -1.42 13.54
C THR A 202 -2.01 -0.34 14.42
N VAL A 203 -1.21 0.27 15.28
CA VAL A 203 -1.62 1.37 16.15
C VAL A 203 -0.76 2.58 15.85
N VAL A 204 -1.39 3.72 15.61
CA VAL A 204 -0.71 5.01 15.49
C VAL A 204 -0.44 5.53 16.91
N GLY A 205 0.81 5.81 17.22
CA GLY A 205 1.22 6.39 18.51
C GLY A 205 1.02 7.91 18.58
N GLU A 206 1.29 8.47 19.75
CA GLU A 206 1.29 9.93 19.94
C GLU A 206 2.42 10.60 19.12
N PRO A 207 2.16 11.74 18.46
CA PRO A 207 3.19 12.47 17.74
C PRO A 207 4.32 12.93 18.66
N ILE A 208 5.57 12.73 18.22
CA ILE A 208 6.76 13.16 18.95
C ILE A 208 7.33 14.39 18.23
N PRO A 209 7.41 15.57 18.88
CA PRO A 209 7.95 16.78 18.26
C PRO A 209 9.46 16.68 18.03
N ASP A 210 9.94 17.28 16.93
CA ASP A 210 11.37 17.44 16.69
C ASP A 210 11.96 18.38 17.77
N PRO A 211 13.02 17.99 18.51
CA PRO A 211 13.68 18.86 19.49
C PRO A 211 14.27 20.15 18.88
N ARG A 212 14.35 20.25 17.54
CA ARG A 212 14.80 21.44 16.82
C ARG A 212 13.66 22.37 16.39
N ASN A 213 12.41 22.05 16.72
CA ASN A 213 11.31 22.98 16.50
C ASN A 213 11.61 24.32 17.17
N LEU A 214 11.29 25.41 16.48
CA LEU A 214 11.44 26.76 17.05
C LEU A 214 10.51 26.92 18.25
N GLU A 215 10.93 27.73 19.22
CA GLU A 215 10.10 28.07 20.37
C GLU A 215 8.76 28.67 19.92
N GLY A 216 7.66 28.23 20.55
CA GLY A 216 6.31 28.68 20.23
C GLY A 216 5.69 28.05 18.96
N VAL A 217 6.38 27.16 18.25
CA VAL A 217 5.78 26.40 17.15
C VAL A 217 4.91 25.28 17.71
N GLU A 218 3.60 25.52 17.67
CA GLU A 218 2.59 24.56 18.08
C GLU A 218 2.40 23.45 17.05
N MET A 219 2.11 22.24 17.53
CA MET A 219 1.75 21.11 16.67
C MET A 219 0.41 21.37 15.99
N PRO A 220 0.32 21.31 14.65
CA PRO A 220 -0.94 21.48 13.93
C PRO A 220 -1.99 20.42 14.28
N ASP A 221 -3.26 20.81 14.25
CA ASP A 221 -4.38 19.91 14.58
C ASP A 221 -4.45 18.67 13.69
N HIS A 222 -4.09 18.78 12.41
CA HIS A 222 -4.08 17.63 11.51
C HIS A 222 -3.04 16.56 11.89
N VAL A 223 -1.98 16.95 12.59
CA VAL A 223 -0.98 16.02 13.14
C VAL A 223 -1.48 15.43 14.46
N ARG A 224 -2.01 16.27 15.35
CA ARG A 224 -2.57 15.86 16.65
C ARG A 224 -3.71 14.84 16.47
N ASN A 225 -4.54 15.07 15.46
CA ASN A 225 -5.70 14.24 15.16
C ASN A 225 -5.44 13.22 14.04
N PHE A 226 -4.16 12.96 13.70
CA PHE A 226 -3.82 12.03 12.64
C PHE A 226 -4.41 10.64 12.92
N ARG A 227 -5.02 10.05 11.90
CA ARG A 227 -5.51 8.68 11.90
C ARG A 227 -5.08 8.01 10.61
N MET A 228 -4.53 6.81 10.76
CA MET A 228 -4.33 5.92 9.62
C MET A 228 -5.70 5.44 9.15
N LYS A 229 -5.92 5.44 7.84
CA LYS A 229 -7.16 4.98 7.21
C LYS A 229 -7.26 3.45 7.26
#